data_AF-A0A401TF73-F1
#
_entry.id   AF-A0A401TF73-F1
#
_cell.length_a   1.000
_cell.length_b   1.000
_cell.length_c   1.000
_cell.angle_alpha   90.00
_cell.angle_beta   90.00
_cell.angle_gamma   90.00
#
_symmetry.space_group_name_H-M   'P 1'
#
loop_
_entity.id
_entity.type
_entity.pdbx_description
1 polymer ?
#
loop_
_entity_poly.entity_id
_entity_poly.type
_entity_poly.pdbx_seq_one_letter_code
_entity_poly.pdbx_strand_id
1 'polypeptide(L)'
;MLVKLSKPVQFSQYANPIQLSSSCPSAGLQCLVSGWGNVLNNGLVQYPADLQCLDVPILSESTCSNAYPGLISRNMVCAGYMQGGKDSCQ
;
A
#
# COMPACT_ATOMS: atom_id res chain seq x y z
N MET A 1 -12.17 -4.19 -7.41
CA MET A 1 -12.75 -5.55 -7.47
C MET A 1 -13.41 -5.85 -6.14
N LEU A 2 -14.60 -6.43 -6.11
CA LEU A 2 -15.23 -6.91 -4.87
C LEU A 2 -15.22 -8.44 -4.85
N VAL A 3 -14.97 -9.03 -3.70
CA VAL A 3 -14.98 -10.48 -3.49
C VAL A 3 -16.04 -10.82 -2.45
N LYS A 4 -16.98 -11.71 -2.81
CA LYS A 4 -18.01 -12.22 -1.90
C LYS A 4 -17.60 -13.58 -1.38
N LEU A 5 -17.47 -13.71 -0.06
CA LEU A 5 -17.17 -14.98 0.58
C LEU A 5 -18.38 -15.93 0.51
N SER A 6 -18.12 -17.23 0.41
CA SER A 6 -19.16 -18.27 0.41
C SER A 6 -19.86 -18.42 1.76
N LYS A 7 -19.18 -18.04 2.86
CA LYS A 7 -19.71 -17.99 4.22
C LYS A 7 -19.31 -16.66 4.87
N PRO A 8 -20.16 -16.09 5.76
CA PRO A 8 -19.80 -14.88 6.51
C PRO A 8 -18.57 -15.08 7.41
N VAL A 9 -17.76 -14.03 7.57
CA VAL A 9 -16.64 -14.00 8.53
C VAL A 9 -17.20 -13.97 9.95
N GLN A 10 -16.60 -14.74 10.85
CA GLN A 10 -16.84 -14.63 12.29
C GLN A 10 -15.86 -13.62 12.88
N PHE A 11 -16.36 -12.52 13.43
CA PHE A 11 -15.51 -11.48 14.00
C PHE A 11 -14.91 -11.91 15.34
N SER A 12 -13.67 -11.51 15.57
CA SER A 12 -12.90 -11.85 16.77
C SER A 12 -11.75 -10.86 16.95
N GLN A 13 -10.93 -11.03 17.98
CA GLN A 13 -9.69 -10.25 18.14
C GLN A 13 -8.70 -10.38 16.96
N TYR A 14 -8.83 -11.42 16.13
CA TYR A 14 -7.94 -11.67 14.99
C TYR A 14 -8.56 -11.31 13.62
N ALA A 15 -9.86 -11.01 13.57
CA ALA A 15 -10.57 -10.72 12.32
C ALA A 15 -11.64 -9.66 12.55
N ASN A 16 -11.40 -8.45 12.04
CA ASN A 16 -12.33 -7.32 12.10
C ASN A 16 -12.29 -6.52 10.78
N PRO A 17 -13.38 -5.84 10.42
CA PRO A 17 -13.40 -4.96 9.25
C PRO A 17 -12.58 -3.68 9.49
N ILE A 18 -12.00 -3.15 8.41
CA ILE A 18 -11.44 -1.80 8.38
C ILE A 18 -12.49 -0.80 7.87
N GLN A 19 -12.51 0.39 8.45
CA GLN A 19 -13.43 1.46 8.02
C GLN A 19 -13.01 2.03 6.66
N LEU A 20 -14.00 2.40 5.85
CA LEU A 20 -13.75 3.11 4.60
C LEU A 20 -13.40 4.57 4.89
N SER A 21 -12.44 5.12 4.15
CA SER A 21 -12.10 6.54 4.25
C SER A 21 -13.20 7.42 3.67
N SER A 22 -13.48 8.54 4.32
CA SER A 22 -14.41 9.58 3.84
C SER A 22 -13.72 10.72 3.08
N SER A 23 -12.37 10.75 3.06
CA SER A 23 -11.59 11.82 2.41
C SER A 23 -10.28 11.31 1.84
N CYS A 24 -9.70 12.06 0.90
CA CYS A 24 -8.35 11.81 0.42
C CYS A 24 -7.32 12.12 1.51
N PRO A 25 -6.22 11.35 1.59
CA PRO A 25 -5.15 11.63 2.53
C PRO A 25 -4.34 12.85 2.08
N SER A 26 -3.80 13.61 3.04
CA SER A 26 -2.92 14.74 2.76
C SER A 26 -1.47 14.32 2.60
N ALA A 27 -0.71 15.06 1.78
CA ALA A 27 0.73 14.85 1.64
C ALA A 27 1.44 14.94 3.01
N GLY A 28 2.40 14.03 3.24
CA GLY A 28 3.13 13.90 4.49
C GLY A 28 2.45 13.02 5.55
N LEU A 29 1.18 12.65 5.38
CA LEU A 29 0.52 11.67 6.25
C LEU A 29 1.28 10.35 6.21
N GLN A 30 1.63 9.80 7.38
CA GLN A 30 2.22 8.46 7.47
C GLN A 30 1.12 7.40 7.36
N CYS A 31 1.34 6.44 6.48
CA CYS A 31 0.44 5.32 6.24
C CYS A 31 1.18 4.00 6.42
N LEU A 32 0.47 2.99 6.91
CA LEU A 32 0.99 1.63 7.06
C LEU A 32 0.60 0.80 5.82
N VAL A 33 1.60 0.20 5.19
CA VAL A 33 1.42 -0.83 4.17
C VAL A 33 1.88 -2.17 4.75
N SER A 34 1.11 -3.22 4.52
CA SER A 34 1.44 -4.57 5.00
C SER A 34 1.16 -5.62 3.93
N GLY A 35 2.01 -6.65 3.85
CA GLY A 35 1.81 -7.77 2.92
C GLY A 35 2.86 -8.87 3.01
N TRP A 36 2.67 -9.90 2.20
CA TRP A 36 3.59 -11.05 2.03
C TRP A 36 4.25 -11.05 0.63
N GLY A 37 4.36 -9.88 0.00
CA GLY A 37 5.00 -9.73 -1.32
C GLY A 37 6.50 -10.03 -1.28
N ASN A 38 7.13 -10.05 -2.45
CA ASN A 38 8.57 -10.28 -2.57
C ASN A 38 9.38 -9.26 -1.75
N VAL A 39 10.40 -9.70 -1.01
CA VAL A 39 11.26 -8.81 -0.20
C VAL A 39 12.59 -8.47 -0.89
N LEU A 40 12.84 -9.01 -2.09
CA LEU A 40 14.07 -8.80 -2.85
C LEU A 40 13.82 -7.93 -4.09
N ASN A 41 14.81 -7.09 -4.43
CA ASN A 41 14.77 -6.18 -5.58
C ASN A 41 15.86 -6.45 -6.62
N ASN A 42 16.55 -7.58 -6.52
CA ASN A 42 17.71 -7.95 -7.34
C ASN A 42 17.39 -8.99 -8.43
N GLY A 43 16.12 -9.11 -8.82
CA GLY A 43 15.63 -10.11 -9.78
C GLY A 43 15.43 -11.51 -9.19
N LEU A 44 15.76 -11.73 -7.92
CA LEU A 44 15.38 -12.93 -7.18
C LEU A 44 14.02 -12.73 -6.50
N VAL A 45 13.44 -13.85 -6.05
CA VAL A 45 12.15 -13.88 -5.35
C VAL A 45 12.30 -14.54 -4.00
N GLN A 46 11.83 -13.86 -2.96
CA GLN A 46 11.69 -14.39 -1.61
C GLN A 46 10.38 -13.90 -1.01
N TYR A 47 9.49 -14.83 -0.71
CA TYR A 47 8.25 -14.52 0.01
C TYR A 47 8.45 -14.79 1.50
N PRO A 48 8.17 -13.81 2.38
CA PRO A 48 8.33 -13.96 3.81
C PRO A 48 7.23 -14.86 4.38
N ALA A 49 7.57 -15.63 5.42
CA ALA A 49 6.57 -16.41 6.16
C ALA A 49 5.68 -15.48 7.02
N ASP A 50 6.28 -14.48 7.64
CA ASP A 50 5.60 -13.50 8.47
C ASP A 50 5.12 -12.30 7.65
N LEU A 51 4.03 -11.68 8.11
CA LEU A 51 3.51 -10.45 7.53
C LEU A 51 4.54 -9.33 7.68
N GLN A 52 4.90 -8.68 6.58
CA GLN A 52 5.77 -7.52 6.60
C GLN A 52 4.96 -6.24 6.69
N CYS A 53 5.53 -5.23 7.34
CA CYS A 53 4.92 -3.92 7.55
C CYS A 53 5.92 -2.82 7.23
N LEU A 54 5.43 -1.74 6.62
CA LEU A 54 6.22 -0.58 6.25
C LEU A 54 5.40 0.69 6.42
N ASP A 55 5.95 1.66 7.15
CA ASP A 55 5.44 3.03 7.17
C ASP A 55 5.93 3.80 5.94
N VAL A 56 5.01 4.43 5.22
CA VAL A 56 5.27 5.26 4.04
C VAL A 56 4.56 6.61 4.15
N PRO A 57 5.19 7.72 3.75
CA PRO A 57 4.50 9.00 3.65
C PRO A 57 3.66 9.04 2.37
N ILE A 58 2.50 9.68 2.44
CA ILE A 58 1.78 10.13 1.25
C ILE A 58 2.58 11.22 0.56
N LEU A 59 2.78 11.05 -0.75
CA LEU A 59 3.46 12.02 -1.60
C LEU A 59 2.46 12.99 -2.21
N SER A 60 2.93 14.19 -2.53
CA SER A 60 2.09 15.17 -3.24
C SER A 60 1.84 14.73 -4.68
N GLU A 61 0.70 15.13 -5.25
CA GLU A 61 0.35 14.82 -6.64
C GLU A 61 1.41 15.34 -7.62
N SER A 62 1.99 16.52 -7.35
CA SER A 62 3.07 17.08 -8.17
C SER A 62 4.34 16.26 -8.10
N THR A 63 4.74 15.79 -6.92
CA THR A 63 5.89 14.89 -6.76
C THR A 63 5.71 13.63 -7.60
N CYS A 64 4.53 13.01 -7.56
CA CYS A 64 4.29 11.75 -8.27
C CYS A 64 4.10 11.95 -9.77
N SER A 65 3.47 13.05 -10.19
CA SER A 65 3.37 13.40 -11.60
C SER A 65 4.74 13.67 -12.22
N ASN A 66 5.69 14.23 -11.46
CA ASN A 66 7.06 14.42 -11.91
C ASN A 66 7.84 13.09 -11.99
N ALA A 67 7.61 12.18 -11.06
CA ALA A 67 8.23 10.85 -11.06
C ALA A 67 7.67 9.92 -12.16
N TYR A 68 6.38 10.06 -12.47
CA TYR A 68 5.67 9.25 -13.47
C TYR A 68 4.84 10.12 -14.44
N PRO A 69 5.49 10.89 -15.35
CA PRO A 69 4.79 11.83 -16.23
C PRO A 69 3.74 11.15 -17.12
N GLY A 70 2.50 11.64 -17.04
CA GLY A 70 1.36 11.15 -17.84
C GLY A 70 0.75 9.82 -17.38
N LEU A 71 1.27 9.21 -16.31
CA LEU A 71 0.78 7.91 -15.80
C LEU A 71 -0.09 8.04 -14.55
N ILE A 72 -0.03 9.19 -13.86
CA ILE A 72 -0.80 9.44 -12.64
C ILE A 72 -2.17 10.03 -13.00
N SER A 73 -3.22 9.51 -12.37
CA SER A 73 -4.60 10.02 -12.49
C SER A 73 -5.16 10.41 -11.12
N ARG A 74 -6.24 11.21 -11.12
CA ARG A 74 -6.94 11.64 -9.90
C ARG A 74 -7.53 10.50 -9.05
N ASN A 75 -7.61 9.28 -9.59
CA ASN A 75 -8.11 8.10 -8.87
C ASN A 75 -6.99 7.30 -8.18
N MET A 76 -5.75 7.81 -8.21
CA MET A 76 -4.58 7.15 -7.63
C MET A 76 -4.07 7.92 -6.42
N VAL A 77 -3.50 7.18 -5.46
CA VAL A 77 -2.73 7.73 -4.33
C VAL A 77 -1.29 7.28 -4.51
N CYS A 78 -0.38 8.15 -4.14
CA CYS A 78 1.05 7.89 -4.24
C CYS A 78 1.67 7.98 -2.85
N ALA A 79 2.46 6.97 -2.50
CA ALA A 79 3.09 6.86 -1.20
C ALA A 79 4.44 6.19 -1.34
N GLY A 80 5.42 6.60 -0.54
CA GLY A 80 6.76 6.02 -0.57
C GLY A 80 7.87 7.03 -0.35
N TYR A 81 9.10 6.59 -0.54
CA TYR A 81 10.30 7.38 -0.30
C TYR A 81 11.03 7.65 -1.62
N MET A 82 11.27 8.92 -1.95
CA MET A 82 11.98 9.29 -3.18
C MET A 82 13.43 8.79 -3.22
N GLN A 83 14.01 8.50 -2.05
CA GLN A 83 15.35 7.92 -1.92
C GLN A 83 15.40 6.43 -2.29
N GLY A 84 14.24 5.77 -2.41
CA GLY A 84 14.13 4.33 -2.66
C GLY A 84 14.51 3.46 -1.46
N GLY A 85 14.60 2.15 -1.70
CA GLY A 85 14.98 1.14 -0.70
C GLY A 85 13.84 0.62 0.19
N LYS A 86 12.66 1.25 0.17
CA LYS A 86 11.46 0.82 0.89
C LYS A 86 10.23 1.02 0.02
N ASP A 87 9.57 -0.06 -0.36
CA ASP A 87 8.36 -0.03 -1.17
C ASP A 87 7.56 -1.33 -0.99
N SER A 88 6.32 -1.33 -1.47
CA SER A 88 5.59 -2.55 -1.81
C SER A 88 6.24 -3.28 -2.98
N CYS A 89 6.12 -4.60 -3.01
CA CYS A 89 6.59 -5.41 -4.13
C CYS A 89 5.60 -6.54 -4.42
N GLN A 90 5.62 -7.04 -5.65
CA GLN A 90 4.79 -8.15 -6.13
C GLN A 90 5.48 -9.49 -5.88
#